data_AF-A0A446B446-F1
#
_entry.id   AF-A0A446B446-F1
#
_cell.length_a   1.000
_cell.length_b   1.000
_cell.length_c   1.000
_cell.angle_alpha   90.00
_cell.angle_beta   90.00
_cell.angle_gamma   90.00
#
_symmetry.space_group_name_H-M   'P 1'
#
loop_
_entity.id
_entity.type
_entity.pdbx_description
1 polymer ?
#
loop_
_entity_poly.entity_id
_entity_poly.type
_entity_poly.pdbx_seq_one_letter_code
_entity_poly.pdbx_strand_id
1 'polypeptide(L)'
;MMKDGMMVDHAGMTLYTFDKDSGGKSMCNDECAKNWPPLMVKAGDMAEEGWTQIKRDDGSMQWAYKGKPVYTFIKDKKAGDMTGDGMKDVWHVIK
;
A
#
# COMPACT_ATOMS: atom_id res chain seq x y z
N MET A 1 10.87 1.73 -0.08
CA MET A 1 12.05 2.52 -0.55
C MET A 1 11.78 3.03 -1.96
N MET A 2 12.46 4.10 -2.39
CA MET A 2 12.30 4.62 -3.77
C MET A 2 13.19 3.88 -4.75
N LYS A 3 12.64 3.47 -5.89
CA LYS A 3 13.36 2.84 -7.01
C LYS A 3 12.76 3.32 -8.33
N ASP A 4 13.59 3.83 -9.23
CA ASP A 4 13.18 4.28 -10.57
C ASP A 4 11.96 5.25 -10.57
N GLY A 5 11.85 6.10 -9.54
CA GLY A 5 10.77 7.08 -9.39
C GLY A 5 9.47 6.56 -8.79
N MET A 6 9.45 5.33 -8.25
CA MET A 6 8.30 4.76 -7.55
C MET A 6 8.70 4.12 -6.21
N MET A 7 7.77 4.10 -5.27
CA MET A 7 7.96 3.41 -4.00
C MET A 7 7.75 1.92 -4.21
N VAL A 8 8.68 1.13 -3.67
CA VAL A 8 8.63 -0.33 -3.68
C VAL A 8 8.83 -0.92 -2.29
N ASP A 9 8.32 -2.13 -2.08
CA ASP A 9 8.62 -2.93 -0.90
C ASP A 9 10.04 -3.55 -0.96
N HIS A 10 10.39 -4.36 0.04
CA HIS A 10 11.70 -5.02 0.11
C HIS A 10 11.93 -6.06 -0.99
N ALA A 11 10.88 -6.58 -1.63
CA ALA A 11 10.97 -7.49 -2.77
C ALA A 11 11.03 -6.71 -4.12
N GLY A 12 10.93 -5.38 -4.08
CA GLY A 12 10.92 -4.53 -5.26
C GLY A 12 9.53 -4.42 -5.91
N MET A 13 8.47 -4.88 -5.25
CA MET A 13 7.10 -4.76 -5.74
C MET A 13 6.58 -3.34 -5.54
N THR A 14 5.87 -2.83 -6.55
CA THR A 14 5.33 -1.47 -6.56
C THR A 14 4.27 -1.28 -5.48
N LEU A 15 4.32 -0.12 -4.82
CA LEU A 15 3.40 0.25 -3.76
C LEU A 15 2.41 1.32 -4.23
N TYR A 16 1.17 1.16 -3.78
CA TYR A 16 0.02 1.94 -4.22
C TYR A 16 -0.72 2.58 -3.06
N THR A 17 -1.44 3.66 -3.35
CA THR A 17 -2.46 4.25 -2.48
C THR A 17 -3.82 4.19 -3.15
N PHE A 18 -4.87 4.24 -2.33
CA PHE A 18 -6.26 4.17 -2.77
C PHE A 18 -6.99 5.48 -2.41
N ASP A 19 -7.62 6.11 -3.40
CA ASP A 19 -8.26 7.41 -3.20
C ASP A 19 -9.50 7.36 -2.30
N LYS A 20 -10.12 6.19 -2.16
CA LYS A 20 -11.27 6.04 -1.26
C LYS A 20 -10.87 5.88 0.20
N ASP A 21 -9.59 5.68 0.50
CA ASP A 21 -9.11 5.73 1.87
C ASP A 21 -9.26 7.13 2.44
N SER A 22 -9.65 7.23 3.71
CA SER A 22 -9.97 8.50 4.33
C SER A 22 -9.61 8.51 5.80
N GLY A 23 -9.16 9.66 6.30
CA GLY A 23 -8.83 9.86 7.72
C GLY A 23 -7.73 8.93 8.24
N GLY A 24 -6.79 8.50 7.39
CA GLY A 24 -5.78 7.51 7.76
C GLY A 24 -6.32 6.10 8.00
N LYS A 25 -7.52 5.80 7.48
CA LYS A 25 -8.15 4.49 7.57
C LYS A 25 -8.29 3.86 6.18
N SER A 26 -7.97 2.57 6.09
CA SER A 26 -8.23 1.75 4.91
C SER A 26 -9.73 1.54 4.73
N MET A 27 -10.26 1.92 3.56
CA MET A 27 -11.59 1.54 3.07
C MET A 27 -11.54 0.28 2.19
N CYS A 28 -10.34 -0.22 1.87
CA CYS A 28 -10.12 -1.47 1.16
C CYS A 28 -10.09 -2.67 2.11
N ASN A 29 -11.22 -3.37 2.24
CA ASN A 29 -11.40 -4.58 3.06
C ASN A 29 -11.94 -5.76 2.22
N ASP A 30 -11.95 -6.96 2.80
CA ASP A 30 -12.49 -8.19 2.19
C ASP A 30 -11.95 -8.46 0.76
N GLU A 31 -12.84 -8.54 -0.23
CA GLU A 31 -12.48 -8.76 -1.64
C GLU A 31 -11.55 -7.68 -2.21
N CYS A 32 -11.63 -6.44 -1.71
CA CYS A 32 -10.70 -5.40 -2.09
C CYS A 32 -9.28 -5.79 -1.64
N ALA A 33 -9.12 -6.18 -0.37
CA ALA A 33 -7.83 -6.58 0.20
C ALA A 33 -7.27 -7.88 -0.41
N LYS A 34 -8.11 -8.74 -1.00
CA LYS A 34 -7.63 -9.91 -1.77
C LYS A 34 -6.97 -9.50 -3.09
N ASN A 35 -7.49 -8.46 -3.75
CA ASN A 35 -6.94 -7.96 -5.02
C ASN A 35 -5.81 -6.94 -4.81
N TRP A 36 -5.91 -6.18 -3.73
CA TRP A 36 -4.97 -5.15 -3.29
C TRP A 36 -4.49 -5.46 -1.88
N PRO A 37 -3.55 -6.41 -1.72
CA PRO A 37 -3.09 -6.80 -0.40
C PRO A 37 -2.48 -5.61 0.35
N PRO A 38 -2.90 -5.35 1.61
CA PRO A 38 -2.31 -4.31 2.43
C PRO A 38 -0.84 -4.61 2.71
N LEU A 39 0.00 -3.59 2.73
CA LEU A 39 1.36 -3.71 3.18
C LEU A 39 1.37 -3.80 4.71
N MET A 40 1.46 -5.02 5.22
CA MET A 40 1.33 -5.31 6.65
C MET A 40 2.56 -4.84 7.44
N VAL A 41 2.33 -4.30 8.63
CA VAL A 41 3.38 -4.03 9.62
C VAL A 41 3.77 -5.34 10.29
N LYS A 42 5.07 -5.61 10.37
CA LYS A 42 5.62 -6.78 11.08
C LYS A 42 5.99 -6.41 12.51
N ALA A 43 6.04 -7.41 13.40
CA ALA A 43 6.44 -7.17 14.78
C ALA A 43 7.88 -6.63 14.83
N GLY A 44 8.08 -5.52 15.54
CA GLY A 44 9.38 -4.86 15.66
C GLY A 44 9.66 -3.80 14.59
N ASP A 45 8.81 -3.68 13.58
CA ASP A 45 8.91 -2.61 12.59
C ASP A 45 8.74 -1.23 13.26
N MET A 46 9.66 -0.32 12.97
CA MET A 46 9.59 1.08 13.41
C MET A 46 9.28 1.99 12.23
N ALA A 47 8.38 2.94 12.45
CA ALA A 47 8.05 3.92 11.42
C ALA A 47 9.21 4.89 11.20
N GLU A 48 9.61 5.05 9.95
CA GLU A 48 10.55 6.08 9.51
C GLU A 48 9.80 7.36 9.08
N GLU A 49 10.54 8.41 8.71
CA GLU A 49 9.95 9.66 8.26
C GLU A 49 8.95 9.45 7.11
N GLY A 50 7.76 10.03 7.26
CA GLY A 50 6.68 9.91 6.29
C GLY A 50 5.91 8.58 6.35
N TRP A 51 6.39 7.59 7.10
CA TRP A 51 5.66 6.34 7.36
C TRP A 51 4.92 6.42 8.70
N THR A 52 3.76 5.78 8.73
CA THR A 52 2.91 5.65 9.93
C THR A 52 2.27 4.27 9.92
N GLN A 53 1.80 3.83 11.07
CA GLN A 53 1.10 2.56 11.21
C GLN A 53 -0.35 2.83 11.54
N ILE A 54 -1.26 2.15 10.85
CA ILE A 54 -2.70 2.28 11.05
C ILE A 54 -3.30 0.94 11.42
N LYS A 55 -4.34 0.96 12.25
CA LYS A 55 -5.11 -0.24 12.58
C LYS A 55 -6.25 -0.41 11.59
N ARG A 56 -6.33 -1.59 10.98
CA ARG A 56 -7.42 -1.99 10.08
C ARG A 56 -8.64 -2.48 10.86
N ASP A 57 -9.76 -2.61 10.18
CA ASP A 57 -11.02 -3.10 10.78
C ASP A 57 -10.93 -4.55 11.26
N ASP A 58 -10.10 -5.37 10.62
CA ASP A 58 -9.79 -6.74 11.03
C ASP A 58 -8.84 -6.82 12.24
N GLY A 59 -8.40 -5.67 12.77
CA GLY A 59 -7.52 -5.56 13.93
C GLY A 59 -6.03 -5.64 13.59
N SER A 60 -5.66 -5.93 12.35
CA SER A 60 -4.27 -5.97 11.91
C SER A 60 -3.67 -4.58 11.70
N MET A 61 -2.34 -4.50 11.63
CA MET A 61 -1.61 -3.25 11.42
C MET A 61 -1.11 -3.16 9.97
N GLN A 62 -1.36 -2.02 9.34
CA GLN A 62 -0.95 -1.73 7.97
C GLN A 62 -0.10 -0.46 7.92
N TRP A 63 0.86 -0.45 7.02
CA TRP A 63 1.66 0.72 6.73
C TRP A 63 0.85 1.78 5.97
N ALA A 64 1.04 3.03 6.38
CA ALA A 64 0.54 4.21 5.67
C ALA A 64 1.72 5.15 5.37
N TYR A 65 1.75 5.70 4.15
CA TYR A 65 2.76 6.66 3.72
C TYR A 65 2.10 8.01 3.50
N LYS A 66 2.64 9.06 4.14
CA LYS A 66 2.07 10.42 4.15
C LYS A 66 0.56 10.43 4.49
N GLY A 67 0.17 9.56 5.44
CA GLY A 67 -1.21 9.42 5.91
C GLY A 67 -2.15 8.60 5.01
N LYS A 68 -1.67 8.03 3.90
CA LYS A 68 -2.46 7.16 3.02
C LYS A 68 -2.08 5.68 3.23
N PRO A 69 -3.04 4.77 3.45
CA PRO A 69 -2.78 3.34 3.54
C PRO A 69 -2.09 2.80 2.27
N VAL A 70 -1.15 1.88 2.46
CA VAL A 70 -0.29 1.37 1.38
C VAL A 70 -0.61 -0.08 1.04
N TYR A 71 -0.64 -0.39 -0.25
CA TYR A 71 -0.99 -1.70 -0.79
C TYR A 71 0.01 -2.17 -1.84
N THR A 72 0.01 -3.48 -2.07
CA THR A 72 0.55 -4.10 -3.29
C THR A 72 -0.61 -4.51 -4.20
N PHE A 73 -0.32 -4.95 -5.43
CA PHE A 73 -1.35 -5.41 -6.36
C PHE A 73 -1.11 -6.86 -6.80
N ILE A 74 -2.14 -7.72 -6.71
CA ILE A 74 -1.98 -9.16 -6.95
C ILE A 74 -1.61 -9.52 -8.40
N LYS A 75 -1.88 -8.64 -9.36
CA LYS A 75 -1.52 -8.87 -10.77
C LYS A 75 -0.09 -8.46 -11.11
N ASP A 76 0.58 -7.69 -10.26
CA ASP A 76 2.01 -7.44 -10.40
C ASP A 76 2.76 -8.72 -10.02
N LYS A 77 3.57 -9.25 -10.93
CA LYS A 77 4.22 -10.57 -10.79
C LYS A 77 5.73 -10.47 -10.58
N LYS A 78 6.33 -9.32 -10.88
CA LYS A 78 7.75 -9.07 -10.69
C LYS A 78 7.99 -7.62 -10.29
N ALA A 79 9.16 -7.38 -9.70
CA ALA A 79 9.63 -6.04 -9.41
C ALA A 79 9.62 -5.18 -10.68
N GLY A 80 9.13 -3.94 -10.57
CA GLY A 80 8.96 -3.05 -11.70
C GLY A 80 7.56 -3.05 -12.32
N ASP A 81 6.75 -4.08 -12.10
CA ASP A 81 5.36 -4.09 -12.59
C ASP A 81 4.55 -3.00 -11.89
N MET A 82 3.81 -2.21 -12.67
CA MET A 82 2.95 -1.13 -12.18
C MET A 82 1.52 -1.25 -12.73
N THR A 83 1.03 -2.47 -12.94
CA THR A 83 -0.19 -2.75 -13.72
C THR A 83 -1.48 -2.31 -13.02
N GLY A 84 -1.37 -1.92 -11.74
CA GLY A 84 -2.47 -1.37 -10.95
C GLY A 84 -2.67 0.14 -11.13
N ASP A 85 -1.70 0.86 -11.69
CA ASP A 85 -1.76 2.33 -11.77
C ASP A 85 -2.95 2.78 -12.61
N GLY A 86 -3.70 3.77 -12.10
CA GLY A 86 -4.91 4.28 -12.73
C GLY A 86 -6.09 3.29 -12.73
N MET A 87 -6.01 2.15 -12.03
CA MET A 87 -7.12 1.20 -12.03
C MET A 87 -8.38 1.86 -11.44
N LYS A 88 -9.47 1.83 -12.21
CA LYS A 88 -10.74 2.51 -11.87
C LYS A 88 -10.57 3.99 -11.51
N ASP A 89 -9.51 4.62 -11.98
CA ASP A 89 -9.14 6.03 -11.71
C ASP A 89 -8.96 6.38 -10.23
N VAL A 90 -8.70 5.39 -9.37
CA VAL A 90 -8.63 5.56 -7.90
C VAL A 90 -7.42 4.90 -7.24
N TRP A 91 -6.61 4.18 -8.01
CA TRP A 91 -5.39 3.52 -7.53
C TRP A 91 -4.18 4.19 -8.16
N HIS A 92 -3.22 4.58 -7.33
CA HIS A 92 -2.06 5.36 -7.77
C HIS A 92 -0.77 4.79 -7.20
N VAL A 93 0.23 4.65 -8.06
CA VAL A 93 1.60 4.36 -7.63
C VAL A 93 2.12 5.50 -6.75
N ILE A 94 2.76 5.14 -5.65
CA ILE A 94 3.44 6.10 -4.79
C ILE A 94 4.75 6.52 -5.48
N LYS A 95 4.99 7.82 -5.60
CA LYS A 95 6.18 8.43 -6.22
C LYS A 95 6.94 9.32 -5.25
#